data_AF-A0AAN9CQB1-F1
#
_entry.id   AF-A0AAN9CQB1-F1
#
_cell.length_a   1.000
_cell.length_b   1.000
_cell.length_c   1.000
_cell.angle_alpha   90.00
_cell.angle_beta   90.00
_cell.angle_gamma   90.00
#
_symmetry.space_group_name_H-M   'P 1'
#
loop_
_entity.id
_entity.type
_entity.pdbx_description
1 polymer ?
#
loop_
_entity_poly.entity_id
_entity_poly.type
_entity_poly.pdbx_seq_one_letter_code
_entity_poly.pdbx_strand_id
1 'polypeptide(L)'
;MMAVRVLLDHDVQEDKIVLLSLLMAELGVSSVAYAFPRVKIITTAVDKSLDDLLHLIPGIGDFGDRYFGTDGSSSWIDEEQQEPHSSSSEV
;
A
#
# COMPACT_ATOMS: atom_id res chain seq x y z
N MET A 1 11.28 -9.65 0.95
CA MET A 1 12.47 -10.44 0.59
C MET A 1 13.72 -9.98 1.34
N MET A 2 14.17 -8.74 1.18
CA MET A 2 15.44 -8.27 1.77
C MET A 2 15.48 -8.33 3.30
N ALA A 3 14.40 -7.94 3.99
CA ALA A 3 14.35 -8.00 5.44
C ALA A 3 14.63 -9.40 6.01
N VAL A 4 14.05 -10.45 5.40
CA VAL A 4 14.30 -11.84 5.81
C VAL A 4 15.76 -12.23 5.56
N ARG A 5 16.34 -11.85 4.41
CA ARG A 5 17.76 -12.11 4.12
C ARG A 5 18.68 -11.49 5.16
N VAL A 6 18.46 -10.23 5.51
CA VAL A 6 19.26 -9.56 6.54
C VAL A 6 19.20 -10.32 7.87
N LEU A 7 18.04 -10.83 8.28
CA LEU A 7 17.97 -11.65 9.50
C LEU A 7 18.80 -12.94 9.38
N LEU A 8 18.70 -13.63 8.24
CA LEU A 8 19.47 -14.86 7.99
C LEU A 8 20.98 -14.61 7.95
N ASP A 9 21.41 -13.49 7.35
CA ASP A 9 22.82 -13.08 7.27
C ASP A 9 23.42 -12.77 8.65
N HIS A 10 22.56 -12.50 9.63
CA HIS A 10 22.92 -12.31 11.04
C HIS A 10 22.64 -13.55 11.91
N ASP A 11 22.68 -14.75 11.32
CA ASP A 11 22.53 -16.05 11.99
C ASP A 11 21.17 -16.28 12.69
N VAL A 12 20.13 -15.52 12.34
CA VAL A 12 18.77 -15.82 12.80
C VAL A 12 18.28 -17.07 12.07
N GLN A 13 17.83 -18.06 12.82
CA GLN A 13 17.29 -19.29 12.24
C GLN A 13 15.95 -19.01 11.53
N GLU A 14 15.79 -19.54 10.33
CA GLU A 14 14.63 -19.26 9.47
C GLU A 14 13.28 -19.65 10.11
N ASP A 15 13.24 -20.75 10.88
CA ASP A 15 12.04 -21.21 11.61
C ASP A 15 11.64 -20.32 12.80
N LYS A 16 12.52 -19.40 13.19
CA LYS A 16 12.27 -18.39 14.23
C LYS A 16 11.75 -17.07 13.67
N ILE A 17 11.65 -16.94 12.34
CA ILE A 17 11.15 -15.74 11.68
C ILE A 17 9.65 -15.90 11.42
N VAL A 18 8.89 -14.94 11.92
CA VAL A 18 7.45 -14.82 11.64
C VAL A 18 7.22 -13.53 10.85
N LEU A 19 6.76 -13.67 9.62
CA LEU A 19 6.34 -12.55 8.79
C LEU A 19 4.85 -12.28 9.04
N LEU A 20 4.56 -11.22 9.80
CA LEU A 20 3.20 -10.77 10.06
C LEU A 20 2.83 -9.63 9.10
N SER A 21 1.71 -9.76 8.40
CA SER A 21 1.14 -8.71 7.54
C SER A 21 -0.35 -8.51 7.80
N LEU A 22 -0.87 -7.35 7.43
CA LEU A 22 -2.31 -7.11 7.38
C LEU A 22 -2.88 -7.61 6.04
N LEU A 23 -2.27 -7.18 4.95
CA LEU A 23 -2.67 -7.50 3.58
C LEU A 23 -1.47 -8.00 2.79
N MET A 24 -1.70 -8.98 1.93
CA MET A 24 -0.70 -9.47 0.98
C MET A 24 -1.33 -9.84 -0.35
N ALA A 25 -0.54 -9.75 -1.43
CA ALA A 25 -0.94 -10.29 -2.72
C ALA A 25 -0.65 -11.78 -2.78
N GLU A 26 -1.47 -12.56 -3.49
CA GLU A 26 -1.27 -14.00 -3.70
C GLU A 26 0.13 -14.31 -4.29
N LEU A 27 0.59 -13.49 -5.24
CA LEU A 27 1.93 -13.58 -5.81
C LEU A 27 3.02 -13.32 -4.76
N GLY A 28 2.79 -12.38 -3.85
CA GLY A 28 3.71 -12.05 -2.76
C GLY A 28 3.87 -13.19 -1.76
N VAL A 29 2.75 -13.80 -1.33
CA VAL A 29 2.75 -14.97 -0.45
C VAL A 29 3.52 -16.12 -1.10
N SER A 30 3.20 -16.42 -2.35
CA SER A 30 3.83 -17.52 -3.09
C SER A 30 5.33 -17.32 -3.25
N SER A 31 5.74 -16.09 -3.56
CA SER A 31 7.16 -15.74 -3.72
C SER A 31 7.94 -15.88 -2.41
N VAL A 32 7.39 -15.39 -1.28
CA VAL A 32 8.04 -15.50 0.02
C VAL A 32 8.11 -16.95 0.49
N ALA A 33 7.01 -17.70 0.35
CA ALA A 33 6.96 -19.11 0.72
C ALA A 33 7.93 -19.97 -0.11
N TYR A 34 8.12 -19.65 -1.39
CA TYR A 34 9.08 -20.34 -2.25
C TYR A 34 10.53 -20.02 -1.86
N ALA A 35 10.85 -18.76 -1.55
CA ALA A 35 12.22 -18.36 -1.21
C ALA A 35 12.62 -18.73 0.23
N PHE A 36 11.68 -18.74 1.17
CA PHE A 36 11.94 -19.01 2.58
C PHE A 36 10.90 -20.00 3.15
N PRO A 37 11.04 -21.31 2.85
CA PRO A 37 10.02 -22.31 3.17
C PRO A 37 9.83 -22.56 4.67
N ARG A 38 10.77 -22.15 5.54
CA ARG A 38 10.63 -22.31 7.00
C ARG A 38 10.09 -21.07 7.70
N VAL A 39 10.00 -19.93 7.01
CA VAL A 39 9.40 -18.71 7.57
C VAL A 39 7.90 -18.91 7.74
N LYS A 40 7.38 -18.57 8.92
CA LYS A 40 5.94 -18.60 9.16
C LYS A 40 5.31 -17.30 8.69
N ILE A 41 4.39 -17.37 7.74
CA ILE A 41 3.64 -16.22 7.24
C ILE A 41 2.28 -16.17 7.92
N ILE A 42 1.93 -15.03 8.51
CA ILE A 42 0.61 -14.77 9.12
C ILE A 42 0.08 -13.49 8.48
N THR A 43 -1.10 -13.56 7.87
CA THR A 43 -1.75 -12.40 7.25
C THR A 43 -3.24 -12.40 7.50
N THR A 44 -3.84 -11.21 7.62
CA THR A 44 -5.29 -11.10 7.87
C THR A 44 -6.12 -11.27 6.60
N ALA A 45 -5.61 -10.80 5.46
CA ALA A 45 -6.24 -10.94 4.16
C ALA A 45 -5.21 -11.20 3.06
N VAL A 46 -5.67 -11.83 1.97
CA VAL A 46 -4.90 -12.06 0.74
C VAL A 46 -5.74 -11.64 -0.46
N ASP A 47 -5.23 -10.69 -1.26
CA ASP A 47 -5.88 -10.23 -2.49
C ASP A 47 -5.25 -10.90 -3.73
N LYS A 48 -6.08 -11.10 -4.76
CA LYS A 48 -5.72 -11.87 -5.96
C LYS A 48 -4.93 -11.06 -6.99
N SER A 49 -5.11 -9.74 -7.01
CA SER A 49 -4.66 -8.92 -8.13
C SER A 49 -3.96 -7.66 -7.65
N LEU A 50 -2.92 -7.32 -8.39
CA LEU A 50 -2.21 -6.06 -8.31
C LEU A 50 -2.56 -5.25 -9.56
N ASP A 51 -2.60 -3.92 -9.44
CA ASP A 51 -2.63 -3.02 -10.58
C ASP A 51 -1.22 -2.84 -11.20
N ASP A 52 -1.15 -2.07 -12.29
CA ASP A 52 0.12 -1.76 -12.98
C ASP A 52 1.10 -0.93 -12.12
N LEU A 53 0.59 -0.30 -11.06
CA LEU A 53 1.36 0.47 -10.08
C LEU A 53 1.72 -0.36 -8.84
N LEU A 54 1.45 -1.68 -8.86
CA LEU A 54 1.68 -2.63 -7.77
C LEU A 54 0.85 -2.38 -6.50
N HIS A 55 -0.31 -1.72 -6.62
CA HIS A 55 -1.31 -1.66 -5.55
C HIS A 55 -2.21 -2.89 -5.56
N LEU A 56 -2.57 -3.35 -4.37
CA LEU A 56 -3.58 -4.39 -4.17
C LEU A 56 -4.95 -3.88 -4.62
N ILE A 57 -5.69 -4.67 -5.39
CA ILE A 57 -7.09 -4.41 -5.73
C ILE A 57 -7.96 -5.52 -5.10
N PRO A 58 -8.99 -5.18 -4.28
CA PRO A 58 -9.46 -3.83 -3.94
C PRO A 58 -8.56 -3.06 -2.95
N GLY A 59 -7.74 -3.75 -2.15
CA GLY A 59 -6.68 -3.16 -1.32
C GLY A 59 -7.12 -2.09 -0.32
N ILE A 60 -6.14 -1.33 0.18
CA ILE A 60 -6.33 -0.23 1.15
C ILE A 60 -5.72 1.10 0.65
N GLY A 61 -5.23 1.16 -0.59
CA GLY A 61 -4.39 2.27 -1.06
C GLY A 61 -3.03 2.29 -0.34
N ASP A 62 -2.40 3.46 -0.27
CA ASP A 62 -1.15 3.61 0.49
C ASP A 62 -1.43 3.53 1.99
N PHE A 63 -1.04 2.41 2.60
CA PHE A 63 -1.23 2.18 4.04
C PHE A 63 -0.43 3.20 4.87
N GLY A 64 0.76 3.61 4.43
CA GLY A 64 1.60 4.55 5.15
C GLY A 64 0.92 5.91 5.22
N ASP A 65 0.50 6.45 4.08
CA ASP A 65 -0.17 7.75 4.04
C ASP A 65 -1.44 7.77 4.86
N ARG A 66 -2.26 6.71 4.76
CA ARG A 66 -3.49 6.60 5.53
C ARG A 66 -3.27 6.42 7.03
N TYR A 67 -2.23 5.71 7.43
CA TYR A 67 -1.94 5.44 8.84
C TYR A 67 -1.27 6.65 9.51
N PHE A 68 -0.37 7.35 8.81
CA PHE A 68 0.37 8.49 9.33
C PHE A 68 -0.29 9.85 9.03
N GLY A 69 -1.31 9.89 8.17
CA GLY A 69 -2.00 11.12 7.77
C GLY A 69 -1.16 12.01 6.87
N THR A 70 -0.39 11.41 5.96
CA THR A 70 0.47 12.12 4.99
C THR A 70 -0.12 12.17 3.59
N ASP A 71 -1.40 11.80 3.44
CA ASP A 71 -2.19 12.04 2.24
C ASP A 71 -2.40 13.55 2.08
N GLY A 72 -1.43 14.22 1.46
CA GLY A 72 -1.40 15.68 1.33
C GLY A 72 -2.76 16.25 0.96
N SER A 73 -3.39 16.95 1.91
CA SER A 73 -4.61 17.71 1.69
C SER A 73 -4.28 18.88 0.74
N SER A 74 -4.31 18.62 -0.56
CA SER A 74 -4.33 19.63 -1.62
C SER A 74 -5.58 19.49 -2.50
N SER A 75 -6.68 18.95 -1.96
CA SER A 75 -8.01 19.03 -2.59
C SER A 75 -8.94 20.09 -1.97
N TRP A 76 -8.44 20.90 -1.03
CA TRP A 76 -9.15 22.06 -0.49
C TRP A 76 -8.53 23.36 -0.98
N ILE A 77 -8.57 23.62 -2.29
CA ILE A 77 -8.46 24.97 -2.84
C ILE A 77 -9.61 25.16 -3.84
N ASP A 78 -10.65 25.83 -3.34
CA ASP A 78 -11.69 26.64 -3.99
C ASP A 78 -12.59 26.02 -5.08
N GLU A 79 -13.71 25.43 -4.64
CA GLU A 79 -14.99 25.43 -5.40
C GLU A 79 -16.01 26.48 -4.89
N GLU A 80 -15.57 27.48 -4.12
CA GLU A 80 -16.43 28.60 -3.70
C GLU A 80 -16.00 29.92 -4.33
N GLN A 81 -16.42 30.14 -5.59
CA GLN A 81 -17.04 31.39 -6.05
C GLN A 81 -17.47 31.26 -7.52
N GLN A 82 -18.64 30.65 -7.72
CA GLN A 82 -19.49 30.90 -8.88
C GLN A 82 -20.41 32.08 -8.54
N GLU A 83 -20.14 33.26 -9.09
CA GLU A 83 -21.10 34.37 -9.17
C GLU A 83 -21.24 34.79 -10.65
N PRO A 84 -22.45 34.75 -11.23
CA PRO A 84 -22.68 35.10 -12.62
C PRO A 84 -22.98 36.59 -12.75
N HIS A 85 -22.00 37.41 -13.16
CA HIS A 85 -22.30 38.77 -13.60
C HIS A 85 -22.65 38.82 -15.08
N SER A 86 -23.94 38.69 -15.35
CA SER A 86 -24.59 39.23 -16.54
C SER A 86 -24.58 40.77 -16.51
N SER A 87 -24.18 41.41 -17.62
CA SER A 87 -24.91 42.53 -18.26
C SER A 87 -23.98 43.43 -19.10
N SER A 88 -24.28 43.49 -20.40
CA SER A 88 -24.25 44.62 -21.35
C SER A 88 -23.44 45.87 -21.03
N SER A 89 -22.63 46.34 -21.99
CA SER A 89 -23.02 47.35 -23.02
C SER A 89 -21.79 47.99 -23.69
N GLU A 90 -21.87 48.17 -25.02
CA GLU A 90 -21.45 49.32 -25.86
C GLU A 90 -20.23 50.16 -25.38
N VAL A 91 -19.14 50.38 -26.12
CA VAL A 91 -18.95 50.89 -27.50
C VAL A 91 -17.54 50.61 -27.99
#